data_AF-A0A6P0YP23-F1
#
_entry.id   AF-A0A6P0YP23-F1
#
_cell.length_a   1.000
_cell.length_b   1.000
_cell.length_c   1.000
_cell.angle_alpha   90.00
_cell.angle_beta   90.00
_cell.angle_gamma   90.00
#
_symmetry.space_group_name_H-M   'P 1'
#
loop_
_entity.id
_entity.type
_entity.pdbx_description
1 polymer ?
#
loop_
_entity_poly.entity_id
_entity_poly.type
_entity_poly.pdbx_seq_one_letter_code
_entity_poly.pdbx_strand_id
1 'polypeptide(L)'
;MSWTLVGCQDRIEPDKLQASENEVRSPTRLAEQLLEVAPPPIIQKLSRSLDIYQPQVKLISPSTDEIVEDTAVKVEFQVQDLPNFQDPELGLSSHLEVILDNRLYTRVYDWEQPLILEDYKKTGYSNNWTYLVKLMLVIATLTSPN
;
A
#
# COMPACT_ATOMS: atom_id res chain seq x y z
N MET A 1 -0.59 14.98 -37.13
CA MET A 1 0.74 14.37 -37.30
C MET A 1 1.76 15.26 -36.59
N SER A 2 2.57 14.66 -35.71
CA SER A 2 3.72 15.21 -34.99
C SER A 2 3.45 16.23 -33.88
N TRP A 3 3.54 15.78 -32.63
CA TRP A 3 3.93 16.62 -31.50
C TRP A 3 5.40 16.28 -31.19
N THR A 4 6.27 17.26 -31.36
CA THR A 4 7.70 17.20 -31.05
C THR A 4 7.94 17.41 -29.56
N LEU A 5 8.80 16.61 -28.97
CA LEU A 5 9.31 16.78 -27.60
C LEU A 5 10.19 18.04 -27.53
N VAL A 6 9.77 19.04 -26.76
CA VAL A 6 10.65 20.16 -26.38
C VAL A 6 11.43 19.71 -25.14
N GLY A 7 12.75 19.61 -25.30
CA GLY A 7 13.69 19.33 -24.23
C GLY A 7 13.82 20.51 -23.27
N CYS A 8 14.09 20.21 -22.00
CA CYS A 8 14.50 21.20 -21.01
C CYS A 8 15.88 21.75 -21.39
N GLN A 9 15.93 23.01 -21.81
CA GLN A 9 17.16 23.78 -21.86
C GLN A 9 16.93 25.06 -21.07
N ASP A 10 17.11 25.00 -19.75
CA ASP A 10 17.30 26.20 -18.95
C ASP A 10 18.77 26.26 -18.55
N ARG A 11 19.48 27.21 -19.16
CA ARG A 11 20.91 27.44 -18.97
C ARG A 11 21.05 28.47 -17.86
N ILE A 12 21.31 28.00 -16.64
CA ILE A 12 21.66 28.91 -15.54
C ILE A 12 23.10 29.39 -15.76
N GLU A 13 23.24 30.68 -16.11
CA GLU A 13 24.52 31.40 -16.02
C GLU A 13 24.85 31.61 -14.53
N PRO A 14 26.08 31.30 -14.09
CA PRO A 14 26.47 31.54 -12.71
C PRO A 14 26.81 33.01 -12.54
N ASP A 15 25.86 33.80 -12.03
CA ASP A 15 26.19 35.09 -11.44
C ASP A 15 26.96 34.87 -10.13
N LYS A 16 27.99 35.67 -10.00
CA LYS A 16 29.12 35.52 -9.10
C LYS A 16 28.73 36.07 -7.73
N LEU A 17 28.37 35.21 -6.79
CA LEU A 17 28.34 35.57 -5.37
C LEU A 17 29.17 34.57 -4.56
N GLN A 18 30.40 34.98 -4.26
CA GLN A 18 31.27 34.32 -3.30
C GLN A 18 30.71 34.51 -1.89
N ALA A 19 30.40 33.41 -1.22
CA ALA A 19 30.33 33.37 0.23
C ALA A 19 30.87 32.01 0.73
N SER A 20 32.07 32.08 1.30
CA SER A 20 32.69 31.19 2.30
C SER A 20 32.58 29.67 2.11
N GLU A 21 33.69 29.07 1.68
CA GLU A 21 34.03 27.66 1.91
C GLU A 21 33.87 27.29 3.39
N ASN A 22 32.89 26.44 3.71
CA ASN A 22 33.11 25.23 4.52
C ASN A 22 31.85 24.36 4.57
N GLU A 23 31.98 23.18 3.95
CA GLU A 23 31.19 21.95 4.08
C GLU A 23 29.67 22.02 3.88
N VAL A 24 29.27 22.21 2.62
CA VAL A 24 28.08 21.52 2.12
C VAL A 24 28.43 20.02 2.10
N ARG A 25 27.98 19.27 3.11
CA ARG A 25 28.08 17.80 3.11
C ARG A 25 27.34 17.27 1.90
N SER A 26 28.09 16.95 0.85
CA SER A 26 27.57 16.40 -0.39
C SER A 26 26.94 15.04 -0.10
N PRO A 27 25.68 14.77 -0.52
CA PRO A 27 25.07 13.44 -0.38
C PRO A 27 25.89 12.34 -1.07
N THR A 28 26.78 12.73 -1.99
CA THR A 28 27.72 11.89 -2.74
C THR A 28 28.68 11.09 -1.87
N ARG A 29 29.19 11.63 -0.74
CA ARG A 29 30.22 10.94 0.07
C ARG A 29 29.71 9.69 0.79
N LEU A 30 28.40 9.58 1.05
CA LEU A 30 27.81 8.39 1.67
C LEU A 30 27.51 7.29 0.65
N ALA A 31 27.25 7.65 -0.62
CA ALA A 31 26.96 6.67 -1.68
C ALA A 31 28.22 5.91 -2.15
N GLU A 32 29.40 6.52 -2.07
CA GLU A 32 30.68 5.90 -2.48
C GLU A 32 31.12 4.72 -1.58
N GLN A 33 30.51 4.54 -0.41
CA GLN A 33 30.84 3.47 0.55
C GLN A 33 29.80 2.34 0.60
N LEU A 34 28.69 2.49 -0.11
CA LEU A 34 27.63 1.49 -0.15
C LEU A 34 27.76 0.67 -1.43
N LEU A 35 27.92 -0.64 -1.27
CA LEU A 35 27.87 -1.58 -2.37
C LEU A 35 26.47 -2.18 -2.44
N GLU A 36 25.79 -1.97 -3.57
CA GLU A 36 24.54 -2.65 -3.85
C GLU A 36 24.80 -4.15 -4.02
N VAL A 37 24.04 -4.96 -3.29
CA VAL A 37 24.11 -6.42 -3.37
C VAL A 37 22.85 -6.94 -4.04
N ALA A 38 23.00 -8.00 -4.84
CA ALA A 38 21.85 -8.66 -5.43
C ALA A 38 21.01 -9.39 -4.36
N PRO A 39 19.69 -9.57 -4.57
CA PRO A 39 18.85 -10.35 -3.66
C PRO A 39 19.38 -11.78 -3.49
N PRO A 40 19.34 -12.36 -2.28
CA PRO A 40 19.79 -13.74 -2.05
C PRO A 40 19.08 -14.76 -2.97
N PRO A 41 19.77 -15.85 -3.40
CA PRO A 41 19.20 -16.81 -4.34
C PRO A 41 17.87 -17.43 -3.90
N ILE A 42 17.65 -17.57 -2.59
CA ILE A 42 16.40 -18.10 -2.03
C ILE A 42 15.23 -17.13 -2.24
N ILE A 43 15.45 -15.82 -2.04
CA ILE A 43 14.45 -14.77 -2.27
C ILE A 43 14.11 -14.68 -3.77
N GLN A 44 15.11 -14.83 -4.64
CA GLN A 44 14.86 -14.87 -6.09
C GLN A 44 13.99 -16.07 -6.51
N LYS A 45 14.17 -17.24 -5.88
CA LYS A 45 13.33 -18.42 -6.13
C LYS A 45 11.90 -18.19 -5.62
N LEU A 46 11.77 -17.61 -4.43
CA LEU A 46 10.48 -17.26 -3.86
C LEU A 46 9.70 -16.31 -4.78
N SER A 47 10.33 -15.24 -5.26
CA SER A 47 9.71 -14.32 -6.23
C SER A 47 9.15 -15.06 -7.44
N ARG A 48 9.97 -15.89 -8.11
CA ARG A 48 9.52 -16.65 -9.28
C ARG A 48 8.39 -17.63 -8.98
N SER A 49 8.37 -18.20 -7.77
CA SER A 49 7.28 -19.08 -7.35
C SER A 49 5.97 -18.32 -7.12
N LEU A 50 6.06 -17.02 -6.84
CA LEU A 50 4.91 -16.15 -6.59
C LEU A 50 4.42 -15.43 -7.85
N ASP A 51 5.27 -15.27 -8.87
CA ASP A 51 4.95 -14.61 -10.15
C ASP A 51 3.77 -15.24 -10.91
N ILE A 52 3.41 -16.48 -10.58
CA ILE A 52 2.26 -17.19 -11.20
C ILE A 52 0.91 -16.69 -10.70
N TYR A 53 0.87 -16.08 -9.52
CA TYR A 53 -0.38 -15.68 -8.87
C TYR A 53 -0.81 -14.29 -9.34
N GLN A 54 -2.10 -14.15 -9.61
CA GLN A 54 -2.76 -12.89 -9.90
C GLN A 54 -3.95 -12.71 -8.93
N PRO A 55 -3.67 -12.31 -7.67
CA PRO A 55 -4.69 -12.19 -6.66
C PRO A 55 -5.83 -11.26 -7.09
N GLN A 56 -7.06 -11.72 -6.94
CA GLN A 56 -8.27 -10.92 -7.14
C GLN A 56 -9.07 -10.89 -5.86
N VAL A 57 -9.56 -9.71 -5.51
CA VAL A 57 -10.40 -9.52 -4.33
C VAL A 57 -11.70 -8.87 -4.74
N LYS A 58 -12.80 -9.45 -4.29
CA LYS A 58 -14.14 -8.91 -4.45
C LYS A 58 -14.80 -8.73 -3.08
N LEU A 59 -15.45 -7.60 -2.90
CA LEU A 59 -16.29 -7.36 -1.73
C LEU A 59 -17.62 -8.11 -1.92
N ILE A 60 -17.97 -8.97 -0.96
CA ILE A 60 -19.24 -9.70 -0.93
C ILE A 60 -20.24 -8.99 -0.03
N SER A 61 -19.79 -8.54 1.13
CA SER A 61 -20.59 -7.76 2.09
C SER A 61 -19.72 -6.66 2.69
N PRO A 62 -20.25 -5.46 2.95
CA PRO A 62 -21.59 -5.00 2.57
C PRO A 62 -21.74 -4.87 1.04
N SER A 63 -22.98 -4.88 0.56
CA SER A 63 -23.29 -4.61 -0.84
C SER A 63 -22.92 -3.18 -1.20
N THR A 64 -22.65 -2.93 -2.48
CA THR A 64 -22.42 -1.56 -2.94
C THR A 64 -23.61 -0.67 -2.59
N ASP A 65 -23.32 0.48 -1.99
CA ASP A 65 -24.30 1.47 -1.52
C ASP A 65 -25.26 0.98 -0.41
N GLU A 66 -24.94 -0.15 0.24
CA GLU A 66 -25.67 -0.62 1.41
C GLU A 66 -25.50 0.36 2.59
N ILE A 67 -26.63 0.69 3.20
CA ILE A 67 -26.68 1.55 4.39
C ILE A 67 -26.60 0.63 5.60
N VAL A 68 -25.51 0.73 6.35
CA VAL A 68 -25.36 0.02 7.62
C VAL A 68 -25.78 0.94 8.77
N GLU A 69 -26.82 0.54 9.49
CA GLU A 69 -27.36 1.29 10.64
C GLU A 69 -26.71 0.91 11.98
N ASP A 70 -25.92 -0.16 11.99
CA ASP A 70 -25.24 -0.68 13.18
C ASP A 70 -23.89 0.03 13.42
N THR A 71 -23.44 -0.05 14.67
CA THR A 71 -22.12 0.43 15.15
C THR A 71 -20.96 -0.45 14.73
N ALA A 72 -21.25 -1.64 14.18
CA ALA A 72 -20.30 -2.57 13.62
C ALA A 72 -20.72 -2.95 12.19
N VAL A 73 -19.75 -3.09 11.29
CA VAL A 73 -19.98 -3.55 9.92
C VAL A 73 -19.25 -4.87 9.74
N LYS A 74 -20.00 -5.88 9.29
CA LYS A 74 -19.45 -7.16 8.88
C LYS A 74 -18.98 -7.04 7.44
N VAL A 75 -17.70 -7.28 7.20
CA VAL A 75 -17.09 -7.22 5.87
C VAL A 75 -16.68 -8.62 5.44
N GLU A 76 -17.18 -9.06 4.29
CA GLU A 76 -16.88 -10.37 3.72
C GLU A 76 -16.22 -10.20 2.36
N PHE A 77 -15.15 -10.96 2.14
CA PHE A 77 -14.37 -10.93 0.92
C PHE A 77 -14.48 -12.25 0.18
N GLN A 78 -14.45 -12.18 -1.14
CA GLN A 78 -14.12 -13.31 -1.99
C GLN A 78 -12.73 -13.06 -2.55
N VAL A 79 -11.79 -13.90 -2.15
CA VAL A 79 -10.40 -13.85 -2.59
C VAL A 79 -10.13 -15.01 -3.53
N GLN A 80 -9.51 -14.72 -4.66
CA GLN A 80 -9.10 -15.72 -5.64
C GLN A 80 -7.62 -15.57 -5.93
N ASP A 81 -6.93 -16.70 -6.09
CA ASP A 81 -5.54 -16.76 -6.54
C ASP A 81 -4.54 -16.01 -5.63
N LEU A 82 -4.89 -15.80 -4.35
CA LEU A 82 -3.97 -15.37 -3.30
C LEU A 82 -3.47 -16.60 -2.53
N PRO A 83 -2.17 -16.92 -2.55
CA PRO A 83 -1.66 -18.03 -1.75
C PRO A 83 -1.86 -17.75 -0.26
N ASN A 84 -2.49 -18.68 0.46
CA ASN A 84 -2.57 -18.62 1.91
C ASN A 84 -1.27 -19.14 2.52
N PHE A 85 -0.40 -18.22 2.92
CA PHE A 85 0.90 -18.52 3.50
C PHE A 85 1.20 -17.55 4.65
N GLN A 86 1.69 -18.10 5.76
CA GLN A 86 2.17 -17.36 6.91
C GLN A 86 3.34 -18.11 7.51
N ASP A 87 4.50 -17.45 7.57
CA ASP A 87 5.69 -17.92 8.27
C ASP A 87 5.92 -17.03 9.50
N PRO A 88 5.66 -17.53 10.71
CA PRO A 88 5.81 -16.75 11.92
C PRO A 88 7.27 -16.50 12.31
N GLU A 89 8.22 -17.33 11.87
CA GLU A 89 9.64 -17.16 12.19
C GLU A 89 10.25 -16.03 11.38
N LEU A 90 9.89 -15.96 10.11
CA LEU A 90 10.35 -14.93 9.18
C LEU A 90 9.41 -13.73 9.10
N GLY A 91 8.26 -13.76 9.78
CA GLY A 91 7.19 -12.75 9.70
C GLY A 91 6.65 -12.50 8.29
N LEU A 92 6.89 -13.44 7.35
CA LEU A 92 6.41 -13.38 5.97
C LEU A 92 4.96 -13.83 5.94
N SER A 93 4.08 -13.06 5.32
CA SER A 93 2.69 -13.47 5.19
C SER A 93 1.97 -12.82 4.03
N SER A 94 1.10 -13.60 3.40
CA SER A 94 0.06 -13.10 2.51
C SER A 94 -1.07 -12.54 3.35
N HIS A 95 -1.52 -11.33 3.04
CA HIS A 95 -2.66 -10.75 3.72
C HIS A 95 -3.41 -9.77 2.82
N LEU A 96 -4.64 -9.48 3.20
CA LEU A 96 -5.38 -8.36 2.65
C LEU A 96 -5.09 -7.12 3.48
N GLU A 97 -4.82 -6.01 2.81
CA GLU A 97 -4.86 -4.69 3.41
C GLU A 97 -6.23 -4.08 3.15
N VAL A 98 -6.99 -3.85 4.23
CA VAL A 98 -8.32 -3.25 4.17
C VAL A 98 -8.24 -1.83 4.67
N ILE A 99 -8.61 -0.89 3.81
CA ILE A 99 -8.65 0.54 4.14
C ILE A 99 -10.11 0.95 4.26
N LEU A 100 -10.44 1.52 5.42
CA LEU A 100 -11.71 2.21 5.62
C LEU A 100 -11.45 3.71 5.54
N ASP A 101 -12.38 4.45 4.93
CA ASP A 101 -12.29 5.90 4.80
C ASP A 101 -11.96 6.56 6.15
N ASN A 102 -10.99 7.48 6.10
CA ASN A 102 -10.47 8.22 7.25
C ASN A 102 -9.84 7.34 8.35
N ARG A 103 -9.41 6.11 8.03
CA ARG A 103 -8.67 5.23 8.94
C ARG A 103 -7.40 4.68 8.33
N LEU A 104 -6.51 4.21 9.21
CA LEU A 104 -5.36 3.42 8.80
C LEU A 104 -5.82 2.05 8.29
N TYR A 105 -4.96 1.44 7.49
CA TYR A 105 -5.19 0.09 6.98
C TYR A 105 -5.21 -0.94 8.11
N THR A 106 -5.99 -1.99 7.92
CA THR A 106 -6.06 -3.19 8.75
C THR A 106 -5.54 -4.39 7.96
N ARG A 107 -4.68 -5.20 8.56
CA ARG A 107 -4.21 -6.46 7.95
C ARG A 107 -5.18 -7.59 8.28
N VAL A 108 -5.61 -8.31 7.25
CA VAL A 108 -6.47 -9.50 7.37
C VAL A 108 -5.73 -10.71 6.84
N TYR A 109 -5.35 -11.62 7.73
CA TYR A 109 -4.65 -12.86 7.40
C TYR A 109 -5.60 -14.02 7.08
N ASP A 110 -6.76 -14.03 7.73
CA ASP A 110 -7.83 -14.98 7.47
C ASP A 110 -9.02 -14.25 6.83
N TRP A 111 -9.10 -14.34 5.51
CA TRP A 111 -10.16 -13.71 4.71
C TRP A 111 -11.36 -14.63 4.45
N GLU A 112 -11.33 -15.87 4.96
CA GLU A 112 -12.49 -16.77 4.98
C GLU A 112 -13.43 -16.42 6.13
N GLN A 113 -12.90 -15.74 7.15
CA GLN A 113 -13.68 -15.17 8.24
C GLN A 113 -14.10 -13.74 7.94
N PRO A 114 -15.32 -13.35 8.36
CA PRO A 114 -15.75 -11.98 8.21
C PRO A 114 -14.92 -11.04 9.08
N LEU A 115 -14.44 -9.96 8.47
CA LEU A 115 -13.80 -8.87 9.20
C LEU A 115 -14.88 -8.03 9.87
N ILE A 116 -14.85 -7.96 11.20
CA ILE A 116 -15.72 -7.05 11.96
C ILE A 116 -14.99 -5.73 12.13
N LEU A 117 -15.52 -4.69 11.49
CA LEU A 117 -15.08 -3.33 11.70
C LEU A 117 -15.95 -2.71 12.80
N GLU A 118 -15.33 -2.31 13.89
CA GLU A 118 -16.03 -1.72 15.03
C GLU A 118 -15.87 -0.19 15.08
N ASP A 119 -16.74 0.43 15.87
CA ASP A 119 -16.57 1.80 16.32
C ASP A 119 -16.78 2.83 15.19
N TYR A 120 -17.81 2.62 14.36
CA TYR A 120 -18.33 3.63 13.43
C TYR A 120 -18.92 4.80 14.23
N LYS A 121 -18.06 5.71 14.69
CA LYS A 121 -18.49 6.89 15.44
C LYS A 121 -19.33 7.79 14.56
N LYS A 122 -20.59 7.96 14.95
CA LYS A 122 -21.48 9.06 14.56
C LYS A 122 -20.72 10.38 14.67
N THR A 123 -20.24 10.93 13.55
CA THR A 123 -19.46 12.18 13.55
C THR A 123 -20.35 13.41 13.72
N GLY A 124 -21.06 13.52 14.85
CA GLY A 124 -21.44 14.79 15.49
C GLY A 124 -22.29 15.84 14.75
N TYR A 125 -22.64 15.71 13.48
CA TYR A 125 -23.40 16.72 12.75
C TYR A 125 -24.34 16.05 11.74
N SER A 126 -25.65 16.31 11.86
CA SER A 126 -26.78 15.74 11.10
C SER A 126 -27.47 14.52 11.75
N ASN A 127 -28.78 14.53 11.70
CA ASN A 127 -29.74 13.59 12.29
C ASN A 127 -30.34 12.65 11.23
N ASN A 128 -29.67 12.48 10.09
CA ASN A 128 -29.93 11.45 9.09
C ASN A 128 -28.58 10.93 8.61
N TRP A 129 -28.26 9.67 8.92
CA TRP A 129 -26.97 9.07 8.59
C TRP A 129 -27.17 8.06 7.47
N THR A 130 -26.62 8.38 6.30
CA THR A 130 -26.47 7.46 5.18
C THR A 130 -24.97 7.28 5.01
N TYR A 131 -24.39 6.28 5.66
CA TYR A 131 -23.01 5.90 5.36
C TYR A 131 -23.05 5.02 4.11
N LEU A 132 -22.61 5.58 2.99
CA LEU A 132 -22.15 4.74 1.89
C LEU A 132 -20.82 4.15 2.35
N VAL A 133 -20.80 2.85 2.68
CA VAL A 133 -19.54 2.14 2.91
C VAL A 133 -18.86 2.00 1.55
N LYS A 134 -18.15 3.04 1.14
CA LYS A 134 -17.27 2.98 -0.02
C LYS A 134 -15.95 2.39 0.45
N LEU A 135 -15.90 1.06 0.57
CA LEU A 135 -14.67 0.35 0.86
C LEU A 135 -13.73 0.55 -0.33
N MET A 136 -12.73 1.42 -0.20
CA MET A 136 -11.83 1.75 -1.30
C MET A 136 -10.49 1.08 -1.07
N LEU A 137 -10.16 0.21 -2.04
CA LEU A 137 -8.89 -0.47 -2.26
C LEU A 137 -8.55 -1.56 -1.23
N VAL A 138 -8.79 -2.80 -1.65
CA VAL A 138 -8.16 -3.98 -1.03
C VAL A 138 -6.92 -4.32 -1.83
N ILE A 139 -5.75 -4.30 -1.19
CA ILE A 139 -4.49 -4.71 -1.81
C ILE A 139 -4.11 -6.04 -1.19
N ALA A 140 -3.90 -7.06 -2.03
CA ALA A 140 -3.28 -8.30 -1.61
C ALA A 140 -1.76 -8.10 -1.67
N THR A 141 -1.09 -8.18 -0.53
CA THR A 141 0.37 -7.99 -0.46
C THR A 141 1.05 -9.24 0.08
N LEU A 142 2.17 -9.58 -0.54
CA LEU A 142 3.14 -10.57 -0.06
C LEU A 142 4.29 -9.77 0.52
N THR A 143 4.37 -9.67 1.84
CA THR A 143 5.36 -8.82 2.51
C THR A 143 6.41 -9.64 3.24
N SER A 144 7.68 -9.21 3.12
CA SER A 144 8.80 -9.60 3.98
C SER A 144 8.96 -8.54 5.04
N PRO A 145 9.05 -8.89 6.33
CA PRO A 145 9.45 -7.92 7.32
C PRO A 145 10.92 -7.54 7.05
N ASN A 146 11.19 -6.25 7.22
CA ASN A 146 12.54 -5.67 7.20
C ASN A 146 13.43 -6.27 8.28
#